data_AF-M5S9H1-F1
#
_entry.id   AF-M5S9H1-F1
#
_cell.length_a   1.000
_cell.length_b   1.000
_cell.length_c   1.000
_cell.angle_alpha   90.00
_cell.angle_beta   90.00
_cell.angle_gamma   90.00
#
_symmetry.space_group_name_H-M   'P 1'
#
loop_
_entity.id
_entity.type
_entity.pdbx_description
1 polymer ?
#
loop_
_entity_poly.entity_id
_entity_poly.type
_entity_poly.pdbx_seq_one_letter_code
_entity_poly.pdbx_strand_id
1 'polypeptide(L)'
;MRELAQLNPYSVSAQSSLEKGVFSECATLHRRSFLYREIQFETPFQGTFVYNGWWFRQVITINAVPCWFRISWLRIHSRFEFELPEELTPAGDLYSAAESSQTVHGEIEFSRTLAIRRFRVWLGEQVIYDEIR
;
A
#
# COMPACT_ATOMS: atom_id res chain seq x y z
N MET A 1 -24.67 30.98 20.38
CA MET A 1 -23.29 30.54 20.12
C MET A 1 -23.34 29.08 19.71
N ARG A 2 -22.95 28.74 18.47
CA ARG A 2 -22.87 27.34 18.01
C ARG A 2 -21.50 26.80 18.43
N GLU A 3 -21.51 25.76 19.24
CA GLU A 3 -20.33 25.00 19.62
C GLU A 3 -19.85 24.23 18.36
N LEU A 4 -18.69 24.59 17.84
CA LEU A 4 -18.02 23.82 16.79
C LEU A 4 -17.54 22.53 17.44
N ALA A 5 -18.29 21.44 17.23
CA ALA A 5 -17.85 20.10 17.59
C ALA A 5 -16.44 19.88 17.02
N GLN A 6 -15.46 19.85 17.92
CA GLN A 6 -14.06 19.60 17.61
C GLN A 6 -13.99 18.24 16.93
N LEU A 7 -13.78 18.23 15.60
CA LEU A 7 -13.64 17.00 14.83
C LEU A 7 -12.47 16.22 15.44
N ASN A 8 -12.78 15.10 16.09
CA ASN A 8 -11.76 14.25 16.67
C ASN A 8 -10.87 13.75 15.52
N PRO A 9 -9.55 14.07 15.50
CA PRO A 9 -8.65 13.62 14.44
C PRO A 9 -8.43 12.09 14.44
N TYR A 10 -8.93 11.40 15.47
CA TYR A 10 -8.97 9.95 15.60
C TYR A 10 -10.36 9.35 15.33
N SER A 11 -11.32 10.14 14.83
CA SER A 11 -12.64 9.62 14.46
C SER A 11 -12.53 8.68 13.26
N VAL A 12 -13.01 7.45 13.44
CA VAL A 12 -13.05 6.42 12.41
C VAL A 12 -14.11 6.80 11.39
N SER A 13 -13.74 6.95 10.12
CA SER A 13 -14.69 7.09 9.02
C SER A 13 -15.63 5.89 9.02
N ALA A 14 -16.94 6.15 9.05
CA ALA A 14 -17.97 5.14 9.17
C ALA A 14 -17.87 4.06 8.08
N GLN A 15 -17.78 2.79 8.55
CA GLN A 15 -18.23 1.55 7.92
C GLN A 15 -18.00 1.39 6.41
N SER A 16 -16.82 0.88 6.04
CA SER A 16 -16.78 -0.16 5.00
C SER A 16 -17.07 -1.51 5.65
N SER A 17 -17.88 -2.36 5.04
CA SER A 17 -18.03 -3.75 5.47
C SER A 17 -16.67 -4.44 5.37
N LEU A 18 -16.08 -4.74 6.54
CA LEU A 18 -14.81 -5.47 6.65
C LEU A 18 -15.07 -6.96 6.43
N GLU A 19 -15.47 -7.34 5.23
CA GLU A 19 -15.45 -8.74 4.85
C GLU A 19 -14.00 -9.15 4.70
N LYS A 20 -13.58 -10.14 5.50
CA LYS A 20 -12.22 -10.68 5.43
C LYS A 20 -12.02 -11.28 4.04
N GLY A 21 -11.00 -10.83 3.35
CA GLY A 21 -10.76 -11.24 1.98
C GLY A 21 -9.42 -10.73 1.47
N VAL A 22 -8.93 -11.39 0.44
CA VAL A 22 -7.80 -10.92 -0.36
C VAL A 22 -8.30 -10.86 -1.79
N PHE A 23 -8.34 -9.65 -2.36
CA PHE A 23 -8.47 -9.48 -3.79
C PHE A 23 -7.05 -9.46 -4.38
N SER A 24 -6.71 -10.53 -5.07
CA SER A 24 -5.37 -10.75 -5.61
C SER A 24 -5.41 -11.65 -6.83
N GLU A 25 -6.21 -11.27 -7.85
CA GLU A 25 -6.32 -12.04 -9.10
C GLU A 25 -4.97 -12.32 -9.74
N CYS A 26 -3.97 -11.46 -9.49
CA CYS A 26 -2.63 -11.56 -10.05
C CYS A 26 -1.53 -11.32 -9.01
N ALA A 27 -1.84 -11.58 -7.73
CA ALA A 27 -0.88 -11.42 -6.65
C ALA A 27 -1.05 -12.53 -5.59
N THR A 28 0.02 -12.87 -4.91
CA THR A 28 0.01 -13.86 -3.83
C THR A 28 0.69 -13.30 -2.60
N LEU A 29 0.02 -13.39 -1.44
CA LEU A 29 0.62 -13.01 -0.16
C LEU A 29 1.53 -14.14 0.35
N HIS A 30 2.85 -13.95 0.26
CA HIS A 30 3.83 -14.95 0.72
C HIS A 30 4.02 -14.91 2.22
N ARG A 31 4.21 -13.72 2.80
CA ARG A 31 4.45 -13.56 4.23
C ARG A 31 3.76 -12.32 4.77
N ARG A 32 3.35 -12.43 6.03
CA ARG A 32 2.77 -11.32 6.79
C ARG A 32 3.15 -11.41 8.25
N SER A 33 3.40 -10.26 8.86
CA SER A 33 3.52 -10.11 10.32
C SER A 33 3.05 -8.71 10.73
N PHE A 34 3.33 -8.34 11.98
CA PHE A 34 3.15 -6.97 12.44
C PHE A 34 3.96 -6.02 11.54
N LEU A 35 3.30 -4.99 10.99
CA LEU A 35 3.87 -3.98 10.09
C LEU A 35 4.73 -4.53 8.94
N TYR A 36 4.38 -5.72 8.42
CA TYR A 36 5.15 -6.35 7.35
C TYR A 36 4.23 -7.07 6.36
N ARG A 37 4.51 -6.89 5.06
CA ARG A 37 3.88 -7.63 3.96
C ARG A 37 4.92 -7.98 2.92
N GLU A 38 4.90 -9.23 2.47
CA GLU A 38 5.66 -9.74 1.33
C GLU A 38 4.65 -10.31 0.34
N ILE A 39 4.49 -9.63 -0.79
CA ILE A 39 3.48 -9.89 -1.81
C ILE A 39 4.23 -10.16 -3.11
N GLN A 40 3.93 -11.27 -3.76
CA GLN A 40 4.41 -11.56 -5.10
C GLN A 40 3.37 -11.10 -6.11
N PHE A 41 3.77 -10.23 -7.02
CA PHE A 41 2.97 -9.84 -8.17
C PHE A 41 3.36 -10.67 -9.39
N GLU A 42 2.35 -11.10 -10.15
CA GLU A 42 2.49 -11.78 -11.44
C GLU A 42 2.14 -10.82 -12.59
N THR A 43 1.06 -10.05 -12.44
CA THR A 43 0.70 -8.94 -13.33
C THR A 43 0.14 -7.77 -12.50
N PRO A 44 0.26 -6.50 -12.95
CA PRO A 44 0.80 -6.03 -14.24
C PRO A 44 2.33 -6.00 -14.34
N PHE A 45 3.05 -6.17 -13.23
CA PHE A 45 4.50 -6.39 -13.24
C PHE A 45 4.84 -7.65 -12.45
N GLN A 46 5.96 -8.29 -12.78
CA GLN A 46 6.44 -9.46 -12.06
C GLN A 46 7.48 -9.05 -11.02
N GLY A 47 7.21 -9.33 -9.75
CA GLY A 47 8.19 -9.03 -8.70
C GLY A 47 7.69 -9.23 -7.28
N THR A 48 8.64 -9.25 -6.34
CA THR A 48 8.37 -9.34 -4.92
C THR A 48 8.31 -7.94 -4.32
N PHE A 49 7.11 -7.51 -3.95
CA PHE A 49 6.85 -6.29 -3.20
C PHE A 49 6.95 -6.56 -1.71
N VAL A 50 7.74 -5.77 -1.00
CA VAL A 50 7.91 -5.88 0.45
C VAL A 50 7.65 -4.55 1.11
N TYR A 51 6.64 -4.49 1.97
CA TYR A 51 6.47 -3.42 2.95
C TYR A 51 7.06 -3.84 4.29
N ASN A 52 7.90 -2.99 4.88
CA ASN A 52 8.46 -3.16 6.22
C ASN A 52 8.38 -1.85 7.00
N GLY A 53 7.55 -1.81 8.04
CA GLY A 53 7.31 -0.64 8.91
C GLY A 53 7.98 -0.71 10.28
N TRP A 54 9.02 -1.52 10.45
CA TRP A 54 9.63 -1.77 11.76
C TRP A 54 10.50 -0.59 12.27
N TRP A 55 10.57 -0.39 13.60
CA TRP A 55 11.34 0.68 14.26
C TRP A 55 11.15 2.10 13.68
N PHE A 56 9.89 2.53 13.46
CA PHE A 56 9.58 3.89 12.97
C PHE A 56 10.12 4.21 11.56
N ARG A 57 10.63 3.20 10.86
CA ARG A 57 11.11 3.26 9.49
C ARG A 57 10.20 2.41 8.63
N GLN A 58 9.53 3.06 7.68
CA GLN A 58 8.73 2.40 6.67
C GLN A 58 9.52 2.34 5.38
N VAL A 59 9.61 1.15 4.79
CA VAL A 59 10.34 0.90 3.54
C VAL A 59 9.46 0.06 2.65
N ILE A 60 9.51 0.37 1.37
CA ILE A 60 9.00 -0.47 0.31
C ILE A 60 10.15 -0.82 -0.60
N THR A 61 10.32 -2.12 -0.85
CA THR A 61 11.23 -2.61 -1.87
C THR A 61 10.49 -3.46 -2.88
N ILE A 62 10.90 -3.39 -4.15
CA ILE A 62 10.47 -4.32 -5.19
C ILE A 62 11.72 -5.05 -5.71
N ASN A 63 11.71 -6.38 -5.72
CA ASN A 63 12.87 -7.20 -6.09
C ASN A 63 14.15 -6.78 -5.34
N ALA A 64 14.01 -6.50 -4.04
CA ALA A 64 15.06 -5.99 -3.13
C ALA A 64 15.60 -4.58 -3.45
N VAL A 65 15.11 -3.90 -4.48
CA VAL A 65 15.44 -2.50 -4.77
C VAL A 65 14.55 -1.58 -3.94
N PRO A 66 15.10 -0.62 -3.17
CA PRO A 66 14.29 0.33 -2.40
C PRO A 66 13.61 1.35 -3.30
N CYS A 67 12.27 1.35 -3.30
CA CYS A 67 11.46 2.26 -4.12
C CYS A 67 10.87 3.41 -3.31
N TRP A 68 10.63 3.19 -2.02
CA TRP A 68 10.09 4.22 -1.15
C TRP A 68 10.56 4.00 0.28
N PHE A 69 10.82 5.08 1.00
CA PHE A 69 11.06 5.01 2.43
C PHE A 69 10.62 6.28 3.16
N ARG A 70 10.33 6.11 4.44
CA ARG A 70 10.05 7.22 5.35
C ARG A 70 10.46 6.87 6.77
N ILE A 71 11.03 7.83 7.47
CA ILE A 71 11.40 7.71 8.88
C ILE A 71 10.60 8.74 9.67
N SER A 72 9.87 8.31 10.69
CA SER A 72 9.15 9.23 11.57
C SER A 72 8.94 8.65 12.96
N TRP A 73 9.52 9.32 13.96
CA TRP A 73 9.35 8.98 15.38
C TRP A 73 7.95 9.29 15.93
N LEU A 74 7.16 10.09 15.21
CA LEU A 74 5.88 10.61 15.70
C LEU A 74 4.67 9.88 15.12
N ARG A 75 4.78 9.30 13.92
CA ARG A 75 3.65 8.65 13.25
C ARG A 75 4.09 7.57 12.28
N ILE A 76 3.23 6.56 12.12
CA ILE A 76 3.29 5.62 11.00
C ILE A 76 2.36 6.16 9.91
N HIS A 77 2.87 6.27 8.71
CA HIS A 77 2.16 6.76 7.54
C HIS A 77 1.25 5.68 6.98
N SER A 78 -0.03 6.03 6.81
CA SER A 78 -1.06 5.19 6.21
C SER A 78 -1.09 5.26 4.69
N ARG A 79 -0.20 6.05 4.07
CA ARG A 79 -0.13 6.22 2.62
C ARG A 79 1.30 6.25 2.14
N PHE A 80 1.52 5.72 0.94
CA PHE A 80 2.77 5.81 0.20
C PHE A 80 2.48 5.96 -1.29
N GLU A 81 3.42 6.56 -2.00
CA GLU A 81 3.35 6.80 -3.44
C GLU A 81 4.78 6.90 -3.97
N PHE A 82 5.06 6.24 -5.09
CA PHE A 82 6.35 6.24 -5.77
C PHE A 82 6.19 5.77 -7.22
N GLU A 83 7.16 6.10 -8.07
CA GLU A 83 7.20 5.60 -9.44
C GLU A 83 7.83 4.21 -9.51
N LEU A 84 7.22 3.31 -10.29
CA LEU A 84 7.78 1.99 -10.54
C LEU A 84 9.13 2.14 -11.26
N PRO A 85 10.21 1.46 -10.82
CA PRO A 85 11.49 1.48 -11.53
C PRO A 85 11.33 1.05 -12.99
N GLU A 86 12.03 1.72 -13.91
CA GLU A 86 11.92 1.47 -15.36
C GLU A 86 12.16 -0.01 -15.72
N GLU A 87 13.04 -0.69 -14.99
CA GLU A 87 13.36 -2.10 -15.21
C GLU A 87 12.20 -3.06 -14.91
N LEU A 88 11.18 -2.57 -14.19
CA LEU A 88 10.00 -3.34 -13.78
C LEU A 88 8.74 -2.91 -14.53
N THR A 89 8.84 -1.86 -15.35
CA THR A 89 7.76 -1.45 -16.24
C THR A 89 7.54 -2.56 -17.28
N PRO A 90 6.32 -3.11 -17.41
CA PRO A 90 6.04 -4.09 -18.45
C PRO A 90 6.34 -3.46 -19.83
N ALA A 91 7.07 -4.19 -20.67
CA ALA A 91 7.48 -3.76 -22.01
C ALA A 91 6.32 -3.61 -23.03
N GLY A 92 5.09 -3.50 -22.55
CA GLY A 92 3.87 -3.33 -23.35
C GLY A 92 3.62 -1.87 -23.69
N ASP A 93 3.73 -1.57 -24.98
CA ASP A 93 3.32 -0.35 -25.67
C ASP A 93 3.99 0.96 -25.24
N LEU A 94 5.19 1.15 -25.80
CA LEU A 94 5.93 2.42 -25.98
C LEU A 94 5.11 3.60 -26.55
N TYR A 95 3.81 3.42 -26.79
CA TYR A 95 2.91 4.40 -27.40
C TYR A 95 1.57 4.58 -26.66
N SER A 96 1.35 3.97 -25.49
CA SER A 96 0.04 4.05 -24.80
C SER A 96 0.06 4.09 -23.27
N ALA A 97 1.20 4.39 -22.63
CA ALA A 97 1.24 4.62 -21.19
C ALA A 97 1.15 6.12 -20.89
N ALA A 98 -0.06 6.59 -20.56
CA ALA A 98 -0.20 7.82 -19.79
C ALA A 98 0.68 7.72 -18.53
N GLU A 99 1.40 8.80 -18.18
CA GLU A 99 2.33 8.90 -17.03
C GLU A 99 1.76 8.30 -15.73
N SER A 100 0.44 8.26 -15.58
CA SER A 100 -0.28 7.63 -14.47
C SER A 100 -0.15 6.10 -14.38
N SER A 101 0.32 5.39 -15.41
CA SER A 101 0.35 3.92 -15.44
C SER A 101 1.55 3.33 -14.69
N GLN A 102 2.49 4.15 -14.22
CA GLN A 102 3.72 3.73 -13.54
C GLN A 102 3.74 4.12 -12.05
N THR A 103 2.85 5.00 -11.61
CA THR A 103 2.76 5.40 -10.22
C THR A 103 2.16 4.27 -9.38
N VAL A 104 2.94 3.75 -8.44
CA VAL A 104 2.45 2.85 -7.40
C VAL A 104 2.05 3.68 -6.21
N HIS A 105 0.82 3.51 -5.75
CA HIS A 105 0.38 4.07 -4.47
C HIS A 105 -0.28 3.02 -3.61
N GLY A 106 -0.37 3.29 -2.31
CA GLY A 106 -1.00 2.38 -1.39
C GLY A 106 -1.53 3.04 -0.14
N GLU A 107 -2.47 2.34 0.47
CA GLU A 107 -3.18 2.75 1.66
C GLU A 107 -3.14 1.63 2.70
N ILE A 108 -2.91 2.02 3.94
CA ILE A 108 -2.82 1.12 5.08
C ILE A 108 -3.79 1.60 6.15
N GLU A 109 -4.79 0.77 6.45
CA GLU A 109 -5.65 0.99 7.61
C GLU A 109 -5.05 0.26 8.81
N PHE A 110 -4.74 1.02 9.86
CA PHE A 110 -4.23 0.45 11.12
C PHE A 110 -5.35 0.34 12.16
N SER A 111 -5.27 -0.71 12.98
CA SER A 111 -6.03 -0.79 14.22
C SER A 111 -5.44 0.14 15.28
N ARG A 112 -6.14 0.27 16.42
CA ARG A 112 -5.63 0.98 17.60
C ARG A 112 -4.30 0.41 18.15
N THR A 113 -4.01 -0.84 17.85
CA THR A 113 -2.76 -1.52 18.24
C THR A 113 -1.67 -1.45 17.16
N LEU A 114 -1.88 -0.63 16.12
CA LEU A 114 -1.01 -0.51 14.94
C LEU A 114 -0.92 -1.77 14.06
N ALA A 115 -1.68 -2.82 14.37
CA ALA A 115 -1.83 -3.94 13.44
C ALA A 115 -2.52 -3.48 12.15
N ILE A 116 -2.02 -3.93 11.00
CA ILE A 116 -2.61 -3.66 9.68
C ILE A 116 -3.94 -4.40 9.56
N ARG A 117 -5.03 -3.65 9.40
CA ARG A 117 -6.40 -4.13 9.13
C ARG A 117 -6.71 -4.19 7.65
N ARG A 118 -6.25 -3.18 6.90
CA ARG A 118 -6.35 -3.18 5.44
C ARG A 118 -5.03 -2.79 4.81
N PHE A 119 -4.65 -3.47 3.75
CA PHE A 119 -3.47 -3.13 2.96
C PHE A 119 -3.86 -3.15 1.49
N ARG A 120 -3.89 -1.98 0.86
CA ARG A 120 -4.28 -1.84 -0.54
C ARG A 120 -3.18 -1.19 -1.34
N VAL A 121 -2.95 -1.71 -2.54
CA VAL A 121 -1.94 -1.24 -3.49
C VAL A 121 -2.60 -1.07 -4.85
N TRP A 122 -2.24 0.03 -5.51
CA TRP A 122 -2.66 0.37 -6.85
C TRP A 122 -1.45 0.59 -7.75
N LEU A 123 -1.63 0.35 -9.04
CA LEU A 123 -0.78 0.86 -10.10
C LEU A 123 -1.64 1.77 -10.98
N GLY A 124 -1.31 3.07 -11.01
CA GLY A 124 -2.21 4.09 -11.51
C GLY A 124 -3.56 4.04 -10.79
N GLU A 125 -4.64 3.94 -11.56
CA GLU A 125 -6.01 3.84 -11.02
C GLU A 125 -6.44 2.39 -10.71
N GLN A 126 -5.65 1.39 -11.11
CA GLN A 126 -6.01 -0.02 -10.97
C GLN A 126 -5.59 -0.58 -9.60
N VAL A 127 -6.54 -1.15 -8.86
CA VAL A 127 -6.23 -1.95 -7.66
C VAL A 127 -5.54 -3.24 -8.08
N ILE A 128 -4.29 -3.43 -7.66
CA ILE A 128 -3.51 -4.65 -7.94
C ILE A 128 -3.46 -5.59 -6.73
N TYR A 129 -3.75 -5.08 -5.53
CA TYR A 129 -3.85 -5.88 -4.31
C TYR A 129 -4.73 -5.20 -3.27
N ASP A 130 -5.62 -5.95 -2.62
CA ASP A 130 -6.41 -5.48 -1.48
C ASP A 130 -6.59 -6.61 -0.46
N GLU A 131 -6.05 -6.42 0.75
CA GLU A 131 -6.20 -7.34 1.87
C GLU A 131 -7.01 -6.68 2.98
N ILE A 132 -8.07 -7.33 3.46
CA ILE A 132 -8.89 -6.91 4.60
C ILE A 132 -8.85 -7.98 5.71
N ARG A 133 -8.62 -7.56 6.97
CA ARG A 133 -8.51 -8.42 8.17
C ARG A 133 -9.45 -8.04 9.31
#